data_AF-A0A965ALX3-F1
#
_entry.id   AF-A0A965ALX3-F1
#
_cell.length_a   1.000
_cell.length_b   1.000
_cell.length_c   1.000
_cell.angle_alpha   90.00
_cell.angle_beta   90.00
_cell.angle_gamma   90.00
#
_symmetry.space_group_name_H-M   'P 1'
#
loop_
_entity.id
_entity.type
_entity.pdbx_description
1 polymer ?
#
loop_
_entity_poly.entity_id
_entity_poly.type
_entity_poly.pdbx_seq_one_letter_code
_entity_poly.pdbx_strand_id
1 'polypeptide(L)'
;MRSDLAAGRSDRRTTRQQAIGAQADNLRSQMNQHYNDNLHQDFWSGLQTGHYYFDKNPIFWSWVGFSTVSRLMPWNWGEGRYYDYGSGGSSYYDGSTVMADGTEVPVEEYAQQAEELALSVPEENAEASDAASDEWLPLGVFAVAQEGEAAPMPSMFMQLAIRSDGVIAGTYQNKETGETAGLEGMVDQESQRAAWTFTGRSTPIIETGIQNLTMNETQVLAHFADKGTKTYLLVRVENPEASAK
;
A
#
# COMPACT_ATOMS: atom_id res chain seq x y z
N MET A 1 20.63 -4.33 -33.98
CA MET A 1 20.30 -5.54 -33.20
C MET A 1 20.45 -5.21 -31.72
N ARG A 2 19.35 -4.83 -31.07
CA ARG A 2 19.24 -4.72 -29.61
C ARG A 2 18.41 -5.91 -29.16
N SER A 3 19.08 -7.05 -29.03
CA SER A 3 18.50 -8.30 -28.53
C SER A 3 18.63 -8.32 -27.01
N ASP A 4 17.49 -8.51 -26.34
CA ASP A 4 17.34 -9.36 -25.16
C ASP A 4 18.11 -8.99 -23.88
N LEU A 5 17.79 -7.81 -23.34
CA LEU A 5 17.98 -7.50 -21.91
C LEU A 5 16.71 -7.71 -21.07
N ALA A 6 15.64 -8.24 -21.68
CA ALA A 6 14.39 -8.59 -21.00
C ALA A 6 14.31 -10.07 -20.57
N ALA A 7 15.30 -10.90 -20.92
CA ALA A 7 15.24 -12.36 -20.75
C ALA A 7 15.76 -12.89 -19.40
N GLY A 8 15.71 -12.09 -18.32
CA GLY A 8 16.41 -12.39 -17.07
C GLY A 8 15.63 -12.26 -15.75
N ARG A 9 14.33 -11.96 -15.75
CA ARG A 9 13.53 -11.85 -14.50
C ARG A 9 12.54 -13.01 -14.36
N SER A 10 13.03 -14.09 -13.73
CA SER A 10 12.26 -15.02 -12.90
C SER A 10 10.86 -15.42 -13.42
N ASP A 11 10.83 -16.26 -14.46
CA ASP A 11 9.64 -17.01 -14.92
C ASP A 11 9.22 -18.11 -13.94
N ARG A 12 8.86 -17.74 -12.71
CA ARG A 12 8.02 -18.56 -11.82
C ARG A 12 7.03 -17.68 -11.06
N ARG A 13 6.18 -16.96 -11.78
CA ARG A 13 4.92 -16.53 -11.19
C ARG A 13 4.08 -17.78 -10.93
N THR A 14 3.67 -18.00 -9.70
CA THR A 14 2.67 -19.04 -9.40
C THR A 14 1.39 -18.75 -10.19
N THR A 15 0.53 -19.74 -10.43
CA THR A 15 -0.79 -19.53 -11.06
C THR A 15 -1.58 -18.42 -10.36
N ARG A 16 -1.41 -18.30 -9.04
CA ARG A 16 -2.02 -17.22 -8.25
C ARG A 16 -1.44 -15.86 -8.59
N GLN A 17 -0.12 -15.69 -8.63
CA GLN A 17 0.49 -14.41 -8.99
C GLN A 17 0.12 -13.97 -10.42
N GLN A 18 -0.09 -14.92 -11.33
CA GLN A 18 -0.64 -14.63 -12.66
C GLN A 18 -2.11 -14.17 -12.58
N ALA A 19 -2.94 -14.83 -11.76
CA ALA A 19 -4.33 -14.44 -11.56
C ALA A 19 -4.47 -13.05 -10.91
N ILE A 20 -3.64 -12.75 -9.90
CA ILE A 20 -3.59 -11.42 -9.25
C ILE A 20 -3.17 -10.35 -10.26
N GLY A 21 -2.14 -10.61 -11.06
CA GLY A 21 -1.72 -9.69 -12.11
C GLY A 21 -2.84 -9.44 -13.13
N ALA A 22 -3.51 -10.50 -13.59
CA ALA A 22 -4.65 -10.37 -14.50
C ALA A 22 -5.82 -9.60 -13.89
N GLN A 23 -6.11 -9.81 -12.60
CA GLN A 23 -7.12 -9.04 -11.87
C GLN A 23 -6.71 -7.56 -11.79
N ALA A 24 -5.46 -7.26 -11.43
CA ALA A 24 -4.95 -5.89 -11.35
C ALA A 24 -5.03 -5.17 -12.70
N ASP A 25 -4.65 -5.83 -13.79
CA ASP A 25 -4.74 -5.28 -15.15
C ASP A 25 -6.19 -5.00 -15.57
N ASN A 26 -7.11 -5.91 -15.22
CA ASN A 26 -8.53 -5.71 -15.46
C ASN A 26 -9.06 -4.49 -14.67
N LEU A 27 -8.71 -4.37 -13.39
CA LEU A 27 -9.10 -3.24 -12.55
C LEU A 27 -8.54 -1.91 -13.08
N ARG A 28 -7.27 -1.87 -13.52
CA ARG A 28 -6.69 -0.68 -14.17
C ARG A 28 -7.49 -0.28 -15.41
N SER A 29 -7.83 -1.25 -16.26
CA SER A 29 -8.65 -0.99 -17.45
C SER A 29 -10.03 -0.43 -17.09
N GLN A 30 -10.71 -1.02 -16.09
CA GLN A 30 -12.01 -0.53 -15.62
C GLN A 30 -11.92 0.89 -15.05
N MET A 31 -10.91 1.18 -14.21
CA MET A 31 -10.70 2.51 -13.65
C MET A 31 -10.44 3.55 -14.72
N ASN A 32 -9.57 3.24 -15.69
CA ASN A 32 -9.27 4.11 -16.82
C ASN A 32 -10.52 4.36 -17.68
N GLN A 33 -11.39 3.37 -17.87
CA GLN A 33 -12.65 3.57 -18.61
C GLN A 33 -13.68 4.40 -17.83
N HIS A 34 -13.79 4.16 -16.51
CA HIS A 34 -14.82 4.78 -15.68
C HIS A 34 -14.47 6.23 -15.34
N TYR A 35 -13.25 6.45 -14.87
CA TYR A 35 -12.80 7.76 -14.41
C TYR A 35 -12.06 8.55 -15.50
N ASN A 36 -11.61 7.92 -16.60
CA ASN A 36 -10.74 8.54 -17.62
C ASN A 36 -9.55 9.25 -16.95
N ASP A 37 -9.13 10.40 -17.48
CA ASP A 37 -8.09 11.25 -16.89
C ASP A 37 -8.57 12.04 -15.65
N ASN A 38 -9.87 11.96 -15.32
CA ASN A 38 -10.47 12.76 -14.25
C ASN A 38 -10.22 12.20 -12.85
N LEU A 39 -9.82 10.92 -12.71
CA LEU A 39 -9.50 10.36 -11.39
C LEU A 39 -8.46 11.22 -10.67
N HIS A 40 -7.45 11.69 -11.41
CA HIS A 40 -6.39 12.56 -10.91
C HIS A 40 -6.91 13.95 -10.49
N GLN A 41 -7.79 14.54 -11.31
CA GLN A 41 -8.33 15.88 -11.07
C GLN A 41 -9.34 15.89 -9.91
N ASP A 42 -10.14 14.84 -9.80
CA ASP A 42 -11.25 14.75 -8.86
C ASP A 42 -10.86 14.08 -7.54
N PHE A 43 -9.69 13.43 -7.43
CA PHE A 43 -9.23 12.82 -6.17
C PHE A 43 -9.28 13.85 -5.02
N TRP A 44 -8.83 15.07 -5.31
CA TRP A 44 -8.59 16.12 -4.33
C TRP A 44 -9.68 17.20 -4.27
N SER A 45 -10.73 17.11 -5.10
CA SER A 45 -11.76 18.15 -5.23
C SER A 45 -12.77 18.21 -4.05
N GLY A 46 -12.66 17.32 -3.06
CA GLY A 46 -13.51 17.25 -1.86
C GLY A 46 -12.87 17.83 -0.59
N LEU A 47 -13.61 17.77 0.54
CA LEU A 47 -13.09 18.09 1.86
C LEU A 47 -11.99 17.10 2.23
N GLN A 48 -10.74 17.55 2.23
CA GLN A 48 -9.62 16.73 2.64
C GLN A 48 -9.40 16.86 4.15
N THR A 49 -9.48 15.73 4.83
CA THR A 49 -9.23 15.59 6.27
C THR A 49 -7.87 14.94 6.55
N GLY A 50 -7.01 14.83 5.53
CA GLY A 50 -5.68 14.24 5.67
C GLY A 50 -4.81 15.02 6.65
N HIS A 51 -4.04 14.28 7.46
CA HIS A 51 -3.11 14.86 8.44
C HIS A 51 -1.97 15.64 7.77
N TYR A 52 -1.62 15.26 6.53
CA TYR A 52 -0.59 15.91 5.74
C TYR A 52 -1.20 16.32 4.39
N TYR A 53 -1.03 17.59 4.01
CA TYR A 53 -1.57 18.19 2.77
C TYR A 53 -0.80 17.74 1.52
N PHE A 54 -0.70 16.43 1.29
CA PHE A 54 -0.01 15.83 0.15
C PHE A 54 -0.64 16.19 -1.20
N ASP A 55 -1.91 16.56 -1.20
CA ASP A 55 -2.67 17.02 -2.35
C ASP A 55 -2.09 18.28 -3.02
N LYS A 56 -1.38 19.10 -2.25
CA LYS A 56 -0.75 20.31 -2.75
C LYS A 56 0.51 20.05 -3.57
N ASN A 57 1.03 18.81 -3.58
CA ASN A 57 2.25 18.47 -4.28
C ASN A 57 2.03 17.32 -5.30
N PRO A 58 2.15 17.60 -6.62
CA PRO A 58 1.88 16.62 -7.66
C PRO A 58 2.83 15.41 -7.65
N ILE A 59 3.98 15.47 -6.94
CA ILE A 59 4.89 14.33 -6.81
C ILE A 59 4.22 13.13 -6.15
N PHE A 60 3.18 13.33 -5.34
CA PHE A 60 2.49 12.25 -4.64
C PHE A 60 1.47 11.48 -5.49
N TRP A 61 1.40 11.78 -6.79
CA TRP A 61 0.85 10.90 -7.82
C TRP A 61 1.89 10.02 -8.50
N SER A 62 3.17 10.21 -8.18
CA SER A 62 4.24 9.29 -8.55
C SER A 62 4.47 8.28 -7.43
N TRP A 63 5.49 7.44 -7.58
CA TRP A 63 5.96 6.55 -6.54
C TRP A 63 7.44 6.29 -6.68
N VAL A 64 8.09 6.00 -5.57
CA VAL A 64 9.49 5.60 -5.56
C VAL A 64 9.63 4.08 -5.53
N GLY A 65 10.70 3.57 -6.13
CA GLY A 65 11.07 2.16 -5.99
C GLY A 65 11.70 1.86 -4.62
N PHE A 66 11.70 0.58 -4.22
CA PHE A 66 12.25 0.14 -2.94
C PHE A 66 13.69 0.62 -2.68
N SER A 67 14.55 0.65 -3.70
CA SER A 67 15.94 1.11 -3.53
C SER A 67 16.05 2.57 -3.07
N THR A 68 15.10 3.42 -3.47
CA THR A 68 15.01 4.81 -2.99
C THR A 68 14.50 4.86 -1.56
N VAL A 69 13.46 4.08 -1.23
CA VAL A 69 12.94 3.98 0.15
C VAL A 69 14.02 3.45 1.09
N SER A 70 14.74 2.40 0.71
CA SER A 70 15.85 1.84 1.48
C SER A 70 16.93 2.90 1.75
N ARG A 71 17.25 3.76 0.77
CA ARG A 71 18.25 4.82 0.94
C ARG A 71 17.77 6.00 1.80
N LEU A 72 16.45 6.24 1.84
CA LEU A 72 15.84 7.24 2.73
C LEU A 72 16.05 6.84 4.19
N MET A 73 15.95 5.55 4.49
CA MET A 73 16.06 5.04 5.85
C MET A 73 17.50 5.10 6.39
N PRO A 74 17.73 5.59 7.62
CA PRO A 74 19.04 5.63 8.26
C PRO A 74 19.75 4.26 8.30
N TRP A 75 18.98 3.18 8.44
CA TRP A 75 19.50 1.81 8.53
C TRP A 75 19.79 1.15 7.19
N ASN A 76 19.21 1.64 6.09
CA ASN A 76 19.38 1.13 4.72
C ASN A 76 19.36 -0.39 4.55
N TRP A 77 18.18 -0.95 4.32
CA TRP A 77 17.92 -2.39 4.20
C TRP A 77 18.73 -3.14 3.14
N GLY A 78 19.16 -2.48 2.06
CA GLY A 78 19.87 -3.11 0.94
C GLY A 78 18.93 -3.94 0.06
N GLU A 79 18.36 -5.02 0.59
CA GLU A 79 17.37 -5.89 -0.08
C GLU A 79 16.02 -5.82 0.64
N GLY A 80 14.94 -5.89 -0.13
CA GLY A 80 13.60 -5.80 0.42
C GLY A 80 12.92 -7.15 0.59
N ARG A 81 12.18 -7.27 1.69
CA ARG A 81 11.38 -8.45 2.03
C ARG A 81 10.02 -8.35 1.34
N TYR A 82 9.65 -9.41 0.63
CA TYR A 82 8.35 -9.53 -0.02
C TYR A 82 7.40 -10.41 0.81
N TYR A 83 6.23 -9.88 1.10
CA TYR A 83 5.16 -10.55 1.83
C TYR A 83 4.07 -10.97 0.85
N ASP A 84 3.76 -12.27 0.75
CA ASP A 84 2.81 -12.72 -0.26
C ASP A 84 1.37 -12.80 0.26
N TYR A 85 1.03 -13.30 1.45
CA TYR A 85 -0.36 -13.49 1.93
C TYR A 85 -1.30 -14.31 1.04
N GLY A 86 -0.91 -14.67 -0.18
CA GLY A 86 -1.53 -15.65 -1.04
C GLY A 86 -0.92 -17.05 -0.90
N SER A 87 -1.69 -18.05 -1.34
CA SER A 87 -1.28 -19.47 -1.31
C SER A 87 -0.03 -19.71 -2.14
N GLY A 88 1.05 -20.12 -1.45
CA GLY A 88 2.31 -20.55 -2.07
C GLY A 88 3.44 -19.52 -2.10
N GLY A 89 3.31 -18.37 -1.43
CA GLY A 89 4.42 -17.43 -1.23
C GLY A 89 5.22 -17.63 0.07
N SER A 90 6.24 -16.81 0.30
CA SER A 90 7.10 -16.82 1.50
C SER A 90 6.35 -16.46 2.78
N SER A 91 5.28 -15.66 2.64
CA SER A 91 4.25 -15.50 3.65
C SER A 91 2.90 -15.90 3.09
N TYR A 92 2.11 -16.66 3.83
CA TYR A 92 0.81 -17.18 3.37
C TYR A 92 -0.19 -17.12 4.52
N TYR A 93 -1.40 -16.65 4.23
CA TYR A 93 -2.53 -16.64 5.15
C TYR A 93 -3.56 -17.71 4.74
N ASP A 94 -3.89 -18.63 5.65
CA ASP A 94 -4.83 -19.73 5.41
C ASP A 94 -6.22 -19.55 6.04
N GLY A 95 -6.45 -18.41 6.70
CA GLY A 95 -7.66 -18.15 7.50
C GLY A 95 -7.45 -18.22 9.01
N SER A 96 -6.38 -18.87 9.46
CA SER A 96 -6.10 -19.12 10.89
C SER A 96 -4.65 -18.84 11.29
N THR A 97 -3.70 -19.05 10.37
CA THR A 97 -2.27 -18.84 10.58
C THR A 97 -1.67 -18.04 9.44
N VAL A 98 -0.55 -17.37 9.75
CA VAL A 98 0.33 -16.73 8.79
C VAL A 98 1.69 -17.42 8.86
N MET A 99 2.20 -17.89 7.72
CA MET A 99 3.61 -18.28 7.61
C MET A 99 4.47 -17.01 7.57
N ALA A 100 5.24 -16.73 8.62
CA ALA A 100 6.16 -15.60 8.68
C ALA A 100 7.60 -16.12 8.84
N ASP A 101 8.47 -15.83 7.86
CA ASP A 101 9.86 -16.31 7.85
C ASP A 101 10.01 -17.83 8.09
N GLY A 102 9.09 -18.62 7.53
CA GLY A 102 9.07 -20.09 7.68
C GLY A 102 8.50 -20.61 9.00
N THR A 103 7.95 -19.74 9.84
CA THR A 103 7.31 -20.07 11.11
C THR A 103 5.79 -19.85 11.02
N GLU A 104 5.00 -20.79 11.54
CA GLU A 104 3.55 -20.61 11.70
C GLU A 104 3.27 -19.65 12.86
N VAL A 105 2.60 -18.53 12.58
CA VAL A 105 2.15 -17.57 13.57
C VAL A 105 0.62 -17.53 13.57
N PRO A 106 -0.06 -17.63 14.72
CA PRO A 106 -1.51 -17.46 14.79
C PRO A 106 -1.94 -16.09 14.24
N VAL A 107 -3.04 -16.03 13.46
CA VAL A 107 -3.49 -14.77 12.86
C VAL A 107 -3.79 -13.69 13.91
N GLU A 108 -4.28 -14.07 15.09
CA GLU A 108 -4.54 -13.14 16.19
C GLU A 108 -3.24 -12.51 16.71
N GLU A 109 -2.18 -13.30 16.85
CA GLU A 109 -0.86 -12.80 17.26
C GLU A 109 -0.25 -11.91 16.16
N TYR A 110 -0.38 -12.34 14.89
CA TYR A 110 0.12 -11.57 13.75
C TYR A 110 -0.57 -10.20 13.61
N ALA A 111 -1.90 -10.18 13.82
CA ALA A 111 -2.72 -8.97 13.83
C ALA A 111 -2.35 -8.04 14.99
N GLN A 112 -2.10 -8.59 16.19
CA GLN A 112 -1.67 -7.80 17.34
C GLN A 112 -0.32 -7.11 17.08
N GLN A 113 0.65 -7.82 16.49
CA GLN A 113 1.93 -7.22 16.11
C GLN A 113 1.75 -6.08 15.09
N ALA A 114 0.81 -6.23 14.15
CA ALA A 114 0.50 -5.18 13.18
C ALA A 114 -0.17 -3.97 13.85
N GLU A 115 -1.06 -4.19 14.83
CA GLU A 115 -1.68 -3.12 15.62
C GLU A 115 -0.64 -2.34 16.42
N GLU A 116 0.23 -3.05 17.14
CA GLU A 116 1.33 -2.45 17.91
C GLU A 116 2.25 -1.61 17.00
N LEU A 117 2.56 -2.10 15.80
CA LEU A 117 3.34 -1.36 14.81
C LEU A 117 2.59 -0.12 14.32
N ALA A 118 1.34 -0.27 13.84
CA ALA A 118 0.56 0.83 13.30
C ALA A 118 0.33 1.97 14.31
N LEU A 119 0.19 1.63 15.60
CA LEU A 119 -0.03 2.60 16.68
C LEU A 119 1.26 3.13 17.32
N SER A 120 2.43 2.75 16.82
CA SER A 120 3.74 3.20 17.34
C SER A 120 4.23 4.53 16.77
N VAL A 121 3.38 5.26 16.02
CA VAL A 121 3.71 6.59 15.48
C VAL A 121 4.04 7.55 16.64
N PRO A 122 5.23 8.20 16.65
CA PRO A 122 5.59 9.13 17.72
C PRO A 122 4.60 10.30 17.84
N GLU A 123 4.22 10.70 19.05
CA GLU A 123 3.26 11.80 19.29
C GLU A 123 3.74 13.14 18.68
N GLU A 124 5.05 13.38 18.63
CA GLU A 124 5.64 14.57 17.98
C GLU A 124 5.39 14.62 16.46
N ASN A 125 5.04 13.48 15.87
CA ASN A 125 4.68 13.34 14.47
C ASN A 125 3.15 13.40 14.25
N ALA A 126 2.34 13.39 15.31
CA ALA A 126 0.89 13.42 15.21
C ALA A 126 0.33 14.80 14.79
N GLU A 127 1.13 15.86 14.90
CA GLU A 127 0.76 17.21 14.45
C GLU A 127 0.93 17.36 12.94
N ALA A 128 -0.09 17.93 12.29
CA ALA A 128 -0.10 18.19 10.85
C ALA A 128 1.04 19.13 10.44
N SER A 129 2.12 18.60 9.88
CA SER A 129 3.19 19.39 9.26
C SER A 129 2.89 19.60 7.77
N ASP A 130 3.32 20.74 7.22
CA ASP A 130 3.29 20.94 5.78
C ASP A 130 4.27 19.92 5.18
N ALA A 131 3.82 19.04 4.29
CA ALA A 131 4.66 17.96 3.72
C ALA A 131 5.92 18.46 2.98
N ALA A 132 6.07 19.78 2.83
CA ALA A 132 7.26 20.46 2.33
C ALA A 132 8.39 20.62 3.37
N SER A 133 8.11 20.55 4.68
CA SER A 133 9.15 20.67 5.73
C SER A 133 9.85 19.34 6.02
N ASP A 134 9.16 18.24 5.78
CA ASP A 134 9.57 16.90 6.14
C ASP A 134 9.83 16.11 4.85
N GLU A 135 10.97 15.41 4.73
CA GLU A 135 11.35 14.71 3.51
C GLU A 135 10.49 13.44 3.29
N TRP A 136 9.26 13.64 2.78
CA TRP A 136 8.33 12.59 2.43
C TRP A 136 8.62 12.04 1.03
N LEU A 137 8.66 10.72 0.91
CA LEU A 137 8.67 10.02 -0.38
C LEU A 137 7.29 9.41 -0.68
N PRO A 138 6.80 9.54 -1.92
CA PRO A 138 5.52 8.98 -2.29
C PRO A 138 5.61 7.46 -2.48
N LEU A 139 4.75 6.72 -1.78
CA LEU A 139 4.49 5.30 -2.07
C LEU A 139 3.40 5.14 -3.13
N GLY A 140 2.64 6.21 -3.38
CA GLY A 140 1.71 6.37 -4.50
C GLY A 140 0.25 6.23 -4.10
N VAL A 141 -0.62 6.23 -5.11
CA VAL A 141 -2.07 6.07 -4.95
C VAL A 141 -2.47 4.66 -5.36
N PHE A 142 -3.28 4.02 -4.53
CA PHE A 142 -3.80 2.68 -4.74
C PHE A 142 -5.32 2.70 -4.73
N ALA A 143 -5.90 1.94 -5.65
CA ALA A 143 -7.26 1.47 -5.53
C ALA A 143 -7.28 0.22 -4.64
N VAL A 144 -8.28 0.13 -3.76
CA VAL A 144 -8.46 -0.99 -2.84
C VAL A 144 -9.56 -1.89 -3.41
N ALA A 145 -9.18 -3.11 -3.80
CA ALA A 145 -10.09 -4.10 -4.34
C ALA A 145 -10.17 -5.34 -3.45
N GLN A 146 -11.32 -6.01 -3.45
CA GLN A 146 -11.40 -7.37 -2.92
C GLN A 146 -10.61 -8.31 -3.85
N GLU A 147 -9.93 -9.31 -3.29
CA GLU A 147 -9.30 -10.35 -4.11
C GLU A 147 -10.38 -11.26 -4.73
N GLY A 148 -10.23 -11.59 -6.02
CA GLY A 148 -11.12 -12.52 -6.74
C GLY A 148 -11.60 -12.02 -8.10
N GLU A 149 -11.92 -12.95 -9.00
CA GLU A 149 -12.25 -12.67 -10.41
C GLU A 149 -13.51 -11.81 -10.62
N ALA A 150 -14.42 -11.76 -9.64
CA ALA A 150 -15.66 -10.99 -9.69
C ALA A 150 -15.60 -9.71 -8.83
N ALA A 151 -14.40 -9.20 -8.55
CA ALA A 151 -14.24 -7.98 -7.77
C ALA A 151 -14.96 -6.80 -8.46
N PRO A 152 -15.84 -6.07 -7.75
CA PRO A 152 -16.49 -4.90 -8.31
C PRO A 152 -15.45 -3.81 -8.61
N MET A 153 -15.84 -2.86 -9.46
CA MET A 153 -15.04 -1.67 -9.72
C MET A 153 -14.68 -0.98 -8.39
N PRO A 154 -13.40 -0.62 -8.16
CA PRO A 154 -13.00 0.01 -6.91
C PRO A 154 -13.63 1.39 -6.73
N SER A 155 -14.25 1.60 -5.56
CA SER A 155 -14.67 2.92 -5.07
C SER A 155 -13.76 3.45 -3.96
N MET A 156 -12.91 2.60 -3.38
CA MET A 156 -12.00 2.95 -2.29
C MET A 156 -10.59 3.18 -2.82
N PHE A 157 -9.98 4.26 -2.35
CA PHE A 157 -8.63 4.64 -2.73
C PHE A 157 -7.83 5.11 -1.52
N MET A 158 -6.52 4.93 -1.59
CA MET A 158 -5.58 5.43 -0.59
C MET A 158 -4.32 5.96 -1.26
N GLN A 159 -3.92 7.16 -0.87
CA GLN A 159 -2.58 7.68 -1.11
C GLN A 159 -1.72 7.37 0.10
N LEU A 160 -0.49 6.89 -0.12
CA LEU A 160 0.48 6.63 0.93
C LEU A 160 1.81 7.32 0.63
N ALA A 161 2.47 7.77 1.68
CA ALA A 161 3.81 8.34 1.69
C ALA A 161 4.59 7.80 2.90
N ILE A 162 5.92 7.88 2.81
CA ILE A 162 6.83 7.46 3.88
C ILE A 162 7.88 8.52 4.15
N ARG A 163 8.27 8.67 5.41
CA ARG A 163 9.34 9.56 5.85
C ARG A 163 10.55 8.77 6.36
N SER A 164 11.69 9.42 6.51
CA SER A 164 12.98 8.82 6.89
C SER A 164 13.01 8.19 8.29
N ASP A 165 12.07 8.51 9.16
CA ASP A 165 11.89 7.86 10.47
C ASP A 165 10.97 6.63 10.43
N GLY A 166 10.48 6.24 9.25
CA GLY A 166 9.63 5.06 9.06
C GLY A 166 8.14 5.35 9.19
N VAL A 167 7.72 6.57 9.50
CA VAL A 167 6.30 6.95 9.55
C VAL A 167 5.68 6.83 8.16
N ILE A 168 4.55 6.13 8.10
CA ILE A 168 3.63 6.12 6.95
C ILE A 168 2.50 7.09 7.23
N ALA A 169 2.17 7.90 6.24
CA ALA A 169 1.00 8.74 6.29
C ALA A 169 0.28 8.76 4.95
N GLY A 170 -0.99 9.18 4.97
CA GLY A 170 -1.78 9.16 3.76
C GLY A 170 -3.16 9.75 3.89
N THR A 171 -3.89 9.64 2.79
CA THR A 171 -5.31 9.99 2.71
C THR A 171 -6.08 8.84 2.08
N TYR A 172 -7.16 8.45 2.74
CA TYR A 172 -8.18 7.57 2.21
C TYR A 172 -9.33 8.37 1.60
N GLN A 173 -9.89 7.84 0.52
CA GLN A 173 -11.12 8.34 -0.06
C GLN A 173 -12.01 7.20 -0.54
N ASN A 174 -13.32 7.34 -0.32
CA ASN A 174 -14.33 6.54 -0.96
C ASN A 174 -15.12 7.40 -1.97
N LYS A 175 -15.03 7.09 -3.26
CA LYS A 175 -15.70 7.82 -4.35
C LYS A 175 -17.20 7.58 -4.41
N GLU A 176 -17.68 6.48 -3.85
CA GLU A 176 -19.11 6.16 -3.81
C GLU A 176 -19.82 6.89 -2.67
N THR A 177 -19.21 6.92 -1.48
CA THR A 177 -19.81 7.56 -0.29
C THR A 177 -19.37 9.02 -0.08
N GLY A 178 -18.28 9.43 -0.73
CA GLY A 178 -17.63 10.73 -0.50
C GLY A 178 -16.82 10.81 0.80
N GLU A 179 -16.67 9.70 1.53
CA GLU A 179 -15.90 9.66 2.78
C GLU A 179 -14.41 9.93 2.52
N THR A 180 -13.81 10.76 3.37
CA THR A 180 -12.37 11.04 3.40
C THR A 180 -11.84 10.87 4.82
N ALA A 181 -10.64 10.34 4.94
CA ALA A 181 -9.98 10.16 6.23
C ALA A 181 -8.46 10.17 6.10
N GLY A 182 -7.78 10.56 7.18
CA GLY A 182 -6.33 10.40 7.30
C GLY A 182 -5.92 8.94 7.52
N LEU A 183 -4.71 8.62 7.08
CA LEU A 183 -4.05 7.35 7.37
C LEU A 183 -2.73 7.64 8.09
N GLU A 184 -2.38 6.80 9.06
CA GLU A 184 -1.12 6.86 9.79
C GLU A 184 -0.64 5.45 10.14
N GLY A 185 0.68 5.29 10.22
CA GLY A 185 1.29 4.00 10.53
C GLY A 185 2.80 4.06 10.55
N MET A 186 3.43 2.88 10.60
CA MET A 186 4.86 2.73 10.72
C MET A 186 5.38 1.59 9.87
N VAL A 187 6.66 1.68 9.52
CA VAL A 187 7.45 0.55 9.03
C VAL A 187 8.37 0.05 10.12
N ASP A 188 8.36 -1.27 10.33
CA ASP A 188 9.29 -1.93 11.23
C ASP A 188 10.66 -2.09 10.58
N GLN A 189 11.72 -1.77 11.33
CA GLN A 189 13.09 -1.78 10.84
C GLN A 189 13.59 -3.19 10.51
N GLU A 190 13.22 -4.23 11.27
CA GLU A 190 13.83 -5.56 11.11
C GLU A 190 13.09 -6.42 10.10
N SER A 191 11.76 -6.47 10.24
CA SER A 191 10.86 -7.24 9.38
C SER A 191 10.54 -6.50 8.08
N GLN A 192 10.69 -5.18 8.02
CA GLN A 192 10.24 -4.36 6.88
C GLN A 192 8.71 -4.44 6.64
N ARG A 193 7.94 -4.92 7.63
CA ARG A 193 6.49 -4.82 7.62
C ARG A 193 6.09 -3.36 7.74
N ALA A 194 5.10 -2.98 6.97
CA ALA A 194 4.42 -1.71 7.03
C ALA A 194 3.01 -1.99 7.56
N ALA A 195 2.60 -1.31 8.63
CA ALA A 195 1.25 -1.39 9.16
C ALA A 195 0.71 0.02 9.40
N TRP A 196 -0.55 0.24 9.02
CA TRP A 196 -1.22 1.53 9.16
C TRP A 196 -2.70 1.37 9.44
N THR A 197 -3.31 2.43 9.93
CA THR A 197 -4.74 2.52 10.18
C THR A 197 -5.25 3.92 9.85
N PHE A 198 -6.54 4.14 10.08
CA PHE A 198 -7.15 5.46 9.96
C PHE A 198 -6.78 6.29 11.18
N THR A 199 -6.37 7.53 10.98
CA THR A 199 -5.90 8.35 12.09
C THR A 199 -6.93 8.47 13.22
N GLY A 200 -6.47 8.26 14.45
CA GLY A 200 -7.33 8.26 15.64
C GLY A 200 -8.23 7.03 15.77
N ARG A 201 -8.02 5.98 14.97
CA ARG A 201 -8.68 4.67 15.11
C ARG A 201 -7.64 3.59 15.42
N SER A 202 -8.06 2.50 16.04
CA SER A 202 -7.23 1.30 16.23
C SER A 202 -7.57 0.17 15.27
N THR A 203 -8.65 0.29 14.49
CA THR A 203 -9.03 -0.69 13.45
C THR A 203 -9.80 -0.02 12.29
N PRO A 204 -9.79 -0.62 11.08
CA PRO A 204 -9.00 -1.78 10.71
C PRO A 204 -7.49 -1.47 10.68
N ILE A 205 -6.67 -2.47 11.03
CA ILE A 205 -5.23 -2.43 10.81
C ILE A 205 -4.94 -3.05 9.46
N ILE A 206 -4.22 -2.34 8.60
CA ILE A 206 -3.86 -2.78 7.26
C ILE A 206 -2.36 -2.98 7.23
N GLU A 207 -1.89 -4.10 6.67
CA GLU A 207 -0.46 -4.39 6.64
C GLU A 207 0.03 -5.15 5.41
N THR A 208 1.32 -4.96 5.10
CA THR A 208 2.11 -5.67 4.09
C THR A 208 3.61 -5.36 4.26
N GLY A 209 4.44 -5.64 3.27
CA GLY A 209 5.85 -5.20 3.26
C GLY A 209 6.04 -3.80 2.69
N ILE A 210 7.06 -3.07 3.13
CA ILE A 210 7.42 -1.80 2.48
C ILE A 210 7.88 -2.03 1.02
N GLN A 211 8.53 -3.15 0.71
CA GLN A 211 8.85 -3.50 -0.69
C GLN A 211 7.59 -3.70 -1.51
N ASN A 212 6.58 -4.38 -0.96
CA ASN A 212 5.27 -4.58 -1.58
C ASN A 212 4.61 -3.25 -1.99
N LEU A 213 4.65 -2.24 -1.10
CA LEU A 213 4.11 -0.90 -1.38
C LEU A 213 4.85 -0.14 -2.50
N THR A 214 6.02 -0.60 -2.94
CA THR A 214 6.72 -0.02 -4.10
C THR A 214 6.40 -0.71 -5.43
N MET A 215 5.54 -1.74 -5.42
CA MET A 215 5.12 -2.49 -6.60
C MET A 215 3.85 -1.92 -7.23
N ASN A 216 3.53 -2.36 -8.45
CA ASN A 216 2.33 -1.91 -9.16
C ASN A 216 1.03 -2.50 -8.59
N GLU A 217 1.12 -3.66 -7.93
CA GLU A 217 0.02 -4.29 -7.23
C GLU A 217 0.58 -5.09 -6.06
N THR A 218 -0.19 -5.19 -4.99
CA THR A 218 0.18 -6.03 -3.86
C THR A 218 -1.00 -6.44 -3.00
N GLN A 219 -0.86 -7.56 -2.30
CA GLN A 219 -1.83 -7.99 -1.32
C GLN A 219 -1.54 -7.35 0.04
N VAL A 220 -2.61 -7.07 0.76
CA VAL A 220 -2.57 -6.61 2.15
C VAL A 220 -3.50 -7.47 2.99
N LEU A 221 -3.15 -7.66 4.26
CA LEU A 221 -4.12 -8.11 5.26
C LEU A 221 -4.80 -6.89 5.88
N ALA A 222 -6.09 -7.02 6.14
CA ALA A 222 -6.87 -6.07 6.91
C ALA A 222 -7.50 -6.79 8.10
N HIS A 223 -7.12 -6.36 9.30
CA HIS A 223 -7.58 -6.90 10.58
C HIS A 223 -8.65 -5.98 11.16
N PHE A 224 -9.82 -6.55 11.47
CA PHE A 224 -11.00 -5.83 11.93
C PHE A 224 -11.23 -6.03 13.44
N ALA A 225 -12.00 -5.15 14.06
CA ALA A 225 -12.29 -5.18 15.49
C ALA A 225 -12.99 -6.47 15.98
N ASP A 226 -13.67 -7.18 15.09
CA ASP A 226 -14.30 -8.47 15.35
C ASP A 226 -13.32 -9.66 15.26
N LYS A 227 -12.01 -9.38 15.19
CA LYS A 227 -10.91 -10.33 14.93
C LYS A 227 -10.98 -10.98 13.54
N GLY A 228 -11.85 -10.50 12.66
CA GLY A 228 -11.87 -10.91 11.27
C GLY A 228 -10.62 -10.41 10.56
N THR A 229 -10.00 -11.26 9.74
CA THR A 229 -8.92 -10.86 8.83
C THR A 229 -9.33 -11.14 7.40
N LYS A 230 -9.16 -10.14 6.52
CA LYS A 230 -9.43 -10.28 5.09
C LYS A 230 -8.21 -9.87 4.27
N THR A 231 -8.04 -10.52 3.14
CA THR A 231 -7.06 -10.11 2.14
C THR A 231 -7.70 -9.14 1.14
N TYR A 232 -7.00 -8.04 0.87
CA TYR A 232 -7.34 -7.09 -0.18
C TYR A 232 -6.21 -6.98 -1.19
N LEU A 233 -6.53 -6.56 -2.40
CA LEU A 233 -5.58 -6.22 -3.44
C LEU A 233 -5.48 -4.70 -3.55
N LEU A 234 -4.29 -4.17 -3.35
CA LEU A 234 -3.95 -2.79 -3.70
C LEU A 234 -3.46 -2.77 -5.14
N VAL A 235 -4.09 -1.96 -5.97
CA VAL A 235 -3.72 -1.75 -7.38
C VAL A 235 -3.31 -0.30 -7.56
N ARG A 236 -2.07 -0.08 -7.99
CA ARG A 236 -1.55 1.26 -8.25
C ARG A 236 -2.37 1.95 -9.33
N VAL A 237 -2.77 3.17 -9.02
CA VAL A 237 -3.40 4.09 -9.97
C VAL A 237 -2.28 4.80 -10.73
N GLU A 238 -2.31 4.71 -12.05
CA GLU A 238 -1.32 5.40 -12.88
C GLU A 238 -1.60 6.91 -12.90
N ASN A 239 -0.53 7.70 -12.87
CA ASN A 239 -0.63 9.12 -13.18
C ASN A 239 -0.65 9.28 -14.71
N PRO A 240 -1.74 9.80 -15.33
CA PRO A 240 -1.79 10.00 -16.78
C PRO A 240 -0.69 10.96 -17.29
N GLU A 241 -0.18 11.86 -16.46
CA GLU A 241 0.92 12.77 -16.80
C GLU A 241 2.31 12.11 -16.72
N ALA A 242 2.45 10.94 -16.07
CA ALA A 242 3.72 10.21 -16.03
C ALA A 242 4.09 9.59 -17.39
N SER A 243 3.10 9.38 -18.26
CA SER A 243 3.27 8.95 -19.65
C SER A 243 3.68 10.09 -20.59
N ALA A 244 3.67 11.34 -20.11
CA ALA A 244 3.97 12.54 -20.88
C ALA A 244 5.28 13.19 -20.42
N LYS A 245 6.40 12.44 -20.40
CA LYS A 245 7.75 13.00 -20.38
C LYS A 245 8.77 12.10 -21.08
#